data_AF-A0A060SGS8-F1
#
_entry.id   AF-A0A060SGS8-F1
#
_cell.length_a   1.000
_cell.length_b   1.000
_cell.length_c   1.000
_cell.angle_alpha   90.00
_cell.angle_beta   90.00
_cell.angle_gamma   90.00
#
_symmetry.space_group_name_H-M   'P 1'
#
loop_
_entity.id
_entity.type
_entity.pdbx_description
1 polymer ?
#
loop_
_entity_poly.entity_id
_entity_poly.type
_entity_poly.pdbx_seq_one_letter_code
_entity_poly.pdbx_strand_id
1 'polypeptide(L)'
;MPGRHYSKFIPPSLEMSELVCQKLDNDATDMLIDKWLERPHRPDSYYDWFQRVRERKHAANANARREQILLWNKGVFVPENIFTRTVDTGRLIPLDRTWVTHVYHHRSMKRLTMMPVIFSMLPELMLLRGMHDRGCDEIYVIVTDLKRHEMDQVTEYFQYVCRHTSAGSCKPSVERKINHDYIQLNNTLDRNRRTPCFPQIDLTLRAILHEKRPPFIVLFSHQTMSYSQILFAHPHFVPSKNVYHDFPSGCPNPGCTDNCCELIRFPKYGPEVAAVLCTKKKVRYRYGRRVRPKEMCNWIDCDVCFSEEASTSGSAVGEGGSEGSSEGSEASVDEHPVTRTSTSFAGLVCSRCKLVKYCSAEHQRMDWDEHRRVCVKPASD
;
A
#
# COMPACT_ATOMS: atom_id res chain seq x y z
N MET A 1 12.79 29.36 -9.05
CA MET A 1 13.73 28.48 -8.31
C MET A 1 14.84 28.08 -9.28
N PRO A 2 16.12 28.44 -9.04
CA PRO A 2 17.22 27.96 -9.89
C PRO A 2 17.20 26.43 -9.92
N GLY A 3 17.34 25.86 -11.12
CA GLY A 3 17.08 24.44 -11.41
C GLY A 3 17.90 23.52 -10.52
N ARG A 4 17.24 22.84 -9.58
CA ARG A 4 17.89 21.77 -8.80
C ARG A 4 18.34 20.68 -9.77
N HIS A 5 19.64 20.45 -9.83
CA HIS A 5 20.18 19.32 -10.57
C HIS A 5 19.75 18.00 -9.92
N TYR A 6 19.40 17.04 -10.77
CA TYR A 6 19.07 15.70 -10.35
C TYR A 6 20.23 15.08 -9.57
N SER A 7 19.93 14.55 -8.38
CA SER A 7 20.86 13.80 -7.54
C SER A 7 20.25 12.47 -7.13
N LYS A 8 21.08 11.43 -7.09
CA LYS A 8 20.70 10.08 -6.67
C LYS A 8 20.54 9.97 -5.15
N PHE A 9 21.13 10.91 -4.40
CA PHE A 9 21.19 10.89 -2.95
C PHE A 9 20.30 11.95 -2.29
N ILE A 10 19.83 12.92 -3.07
CA ILE A 10 18.87 13.92 -2.61
C ILE A 10 17.48 13.52 -3.11
N PRO A 11 16.43 13.60 -2.27
CA PRO A 11 15.08 13.33 -2.72
C PRO A 11 14.68 14.29 -3.86
N PRO A 12 14.24 13.78 -5.03
CA PRO A 12 13.80 14.61 -6.13
C PRO A 12 12.37 15.09 -5.87
N SER A 13 11.94 16.08 -6.65
CA SER A 13 10.55 16.52 -6.68
C SER A 13 9.82 16.00 -7.91
N LEU A 14 8.50 15.78 -7.81
CA LEU A 14 7.66 15.40 -8.94
C LEU A 14 7.64 16.47 -10.03
N GLU A 15 7.85 17.75 -9.67
CA GLU A 15 8.00 18.85 -10.63
C GLU A 15 9.19 18.67 -11.56
N MET A 16 10.19 17.86 -11.16
CA MET A 16 11.34 17.53 -12.00
C MET A 16 11.06 16.36 -12.96
N SER A 17 9.91 15.69 -12.84
CA SER A 17 9.56 14.56 -13.70
C SER A 17 9.17 15.05 -15.09
N GLU A 18 9.75 14.40 -16.10
CA GLU A 18 9.40 14.62 -17.51
C GLU A 18 8.22 13.73 -17.95
N LEU A 19 7.72 12.86 -17.08
CA LEU A 19 6.61 11.97 -17.39
C LEU A 19 5.29 12.73 -17.28
N VAL A 20 4.39 12.43 -18.21
CA VAL A 20 3.02 12.94 -18.19
C VAL A 20 2.24 12.13 -17.17
N CYS A 21 1.59 12.80 -16.22
CA CYS A 21 0.67 12.18 -15.28
C CYS A 21 -0.77 12.31 -15.79
N GLN A 22 -1.37 11.20 -16.20
CA GLN A 22 -2.81 11.11 -16.42
C GLN A 22 -3.49 10.60 -15.15
N LYS A 23 -4.56 11.28 -14.71
CA LYS A 23 -5.37 10.84 -13.58
C LYS A 23 -6.59 10.08 -14.09
N LEU A 24 -6.86 8.94 -13.49
CA LEU A 24 -8.16 8.27 -13.55
C LEU A 24 -8.81 8.53 -12.20
N ASP A 25 -9.95 9.20 -12.21
CA ASP A 25 -10.71 9.56 -11.02
C ASP A 25 -11.55 8.39 -10.51
N ASN A 26 -12.39 8.66 -9.52
CA ASN A 26 -13.29 7.69 -8.92
C ASN A 26 -14.28 7.16 -9.96
N ASP A 27 -14.91 8.03 -10.74
CA ASP A 27 -15.88 7.66 -11.78
C ASP A 27 -15.26 6.74 -12.85
N ALA A 28 -14.02 7.05 -13.27
CA ALA A 28 -13.29 6.17 -14.18
C ALA A 28 -13.02 4.80 -13.54
N THR A 29 -12.72 4.75 -12.25
CA THR A 29 -12.47 3.49 -11.53
C THR A 29 -13.73 2.67 -11.37
N ASP A 30 -14.85 3.29 -11.00
CA ASP A 30 -16.17 2.64 -10.89
C ASP A 30 -16.60 2.02 -12.21
N MET A 31 -16.47 2.76 -13.31
CA MET A 31 -16.76 2.25 -14.65
C MET A 31 -15.92 1.00 -14.99
N LEU A 32 -14.66 0.94 -14.56
CA LEU A 32 -13.81 -0.23 -14.79
C LEU A 32 -14.25 -1.42 -13.93
N ILE A 33 -14.69 -1.17 -12.70
CA ILE A 33 -15.24 -2.19 -11.80
C ILE A 33 -16.53 -2.76 -12.37
N ASP A 34 -17.49 -1.91 -12.76
CA ASP A 34 -18.74 -2.34 -13.39
C ASP A 34 -18.46 -3.19 -14.63
N LYS A 35 -17.57 -2.72 -15.51
CA LYS A 35 -17.17 -3.46 -16.71
C LYS A 35 -16.47 -4.79 -16.40
N TRP A 36 -15.78 -4.89 -15.27
CA TRP A 36 -15.17 -6.15 -14.83
C TRP A 36 -16.24 -7.13 -14.34
N LEU A 37 -17.25 -6.65 -13.62
CA LEU A 37 -18.38 -7.43 -13.11
C LEU A 37 -19.35 -7.87 -14.24
N GLU A 38 -19.54 -7.05 -15.27
CA GLU A 38 -20.42 -7.36 -16.42
C GLU A 38 -19.91 -8.52 -17.30
N ARG A 39 -18.62 -8.89 -17.18
CA ARG A 39 -18.06 -9.98 -17.97
C ARG A 39 -18.84 -11.25 -17.66
N PRO A 40 -19.37 -11.96 -18.67
CA PRO A 40 -20.07 -13.21 -18.42
C PRO A 40 -19.10 -14.13 -17.68
N HIS A 41 -19.42 -14.40 -16.41
CA HIS A 41 -18.66 -15.26 -15.51
C HIS A 41 -18.73 -16.73 -16.00
N ARG A 42 -18.19 -17.00 -17.20
CA ARG A 42 -17.51 -18.27 -17.44
C ARG A 42 -16.41 -18.36 -16.38
N PRO A 43 -16.05 -19.55 -15.85
CA PRO A 43 -15.20 -19.67 -14.67
C PRO A 43 -13.96 -18.80 -14.79
N ASP A 44 -14.05 -17.60 -14.20
CA ASP A 44 -12.96 -16.65 -14.11
C ASP A 44 -12.25 -17.05 -12.83
N SER A 45 -10.96 -17.35 -12.97
CA SER A 45 -10.09 -17.70 -11.86
C SER A 45 -10.26 -16.78 -10.65
N TYR A 46 -10.58 -15.49 -10.85
CA TYR A 46 -10.88 -14.55 -9.78
C TYR A 46 -12.20 -14.87 -9.05
N TYR A 47 -13.30 -15.06 -9.79
CA TYR A 47 -14.59 -15.44 -9.21
C TYR A 47 -14.47 -16.75 -8.43
N ASP A 48 -13.84 -17.77 -9.02
CA ASP A 48 -13.62 -19.06 -8.36
C ASP A 48 -12.77 -18.90 -7.09
N TRP A 49 -11.76 -18.05 -7.13
CA TRP A 49 -10.94 -17.76 -5.95
C TRP A 49 -11.75 -17.08 -4.84
N PHE A 50 -12.54 -16.05 -5.16
CA PHE A 50 -13.41 -15.39 -4.17
C PHE A 50 -14.49 -16.35 -3.64
N GLN A 51 -15.04 -17.23 -4.48
CA GLN A 51 -15.97 -18.26 -4.04
C GLN A 51 -15.29 -19.24 -3.07
N ARG A 52 -14.06 -19.68 -3.36
CA ARG A 52 -13.26 -20.47 -2.41
C ARG A 52 -12.99 -19.71 -1.11
N VAL A 53 -12.71 -18.40 -1.16
CA VAL A 53 -12.56 -17.56 0.05
C VAL A 53 -13.85 -17.53 0.88
N ARG A 54 -15.01 -17.42 0.22
CA ARG A 54 -16.34 -17.48 0.87
C ARG A 54 -16.63 -18.84 1.51
N GLU A 55 -16.28 -19.93 0.83
CA GLU A 55 -16.50 -21.30 1.29
C GLU A 55 -15.49 -21.74 2.37
N ARG A 56 -14.27 -21.19 2.32
CA ARG A 56 -13.28 -21.33 3.39
C ARG A 56 -13.86 -20.71 4.65
N LYS A 57 -14.34 -21.57 5.55
CA LYS A 57 -14.39 -21.27 6.98
C LYS A 57 -12.94 -21.07 7.43
N HIS A 58 -12.38 -19.88 7.20
CA HIS A 58 -10.97 -19.61 7.46
C HIS A 58 -10.64 -20.05 8.90
N ALA A 59 -9.81 -21.08 9.05
CA ALA A 59 -9.27 -21.55 10.33
C ALA A 59 -8.50 -20.43 11.08
N ALA A 60 -8.17 -19.34 10.36
CA ALA A 60 -7.64 -18.10 10.91
C ALA A 60 -8.60 -17.39 11.89
N ASN A 61 -9.87 -17.80 12.01
CA ASN A 61 -10.83 -17.22 12.96
C ASN A 61 -10.44 -17.37 14.44
N ALA A 62 -9.63 -18.37 14.80
CA ALA A 62 -9.15 -18.53 16.18
C ALA A 62 -8.21 -17.39 16.62
N ASN A 63 -7.43 -16.80 15.69
CA ASN A 63 -6.50 -15.68 15.94
C ASN A 63 -6.83 -14.40 15.13
N ALA A 64 -8.01 -14.33 14.51
CA ALA A 64 -8.44 -13.37 13.47
C ALA A 64 -8.43 -11.87 13.83
N ARG A 65 -8.16 -11.50 15.08
CA ARG A 65 -8.13 -10.07 15.44
C ARG A 65 -6.88 -9.35 14.95
N ARG A 66 -5.78 -10.08 14.71
CA ARG A 66 -4.46 -9.47 14.45
C ARG A 66 -3.92 -9.70 13.04
N GLU A 67 -4.57 -10.52 12.23
CA GLU A 67 -4.10 -10.85 10.88
C GLU A 67 -4.97 -10.20 9.79
N GLN A 68 -4.43 -10.07 8.59
CA GLN A 68 -5.21 -9.71 7.40
C GLN A 68 -6.32 -10.74 7.17
N ILE A 69 -7.50 -10.26 6.76
CA ILE A 69 -8.67 -11.11 6.50
C ILE A 69 -9.36 -10.58 5.24
N LEU A 70 -9.89 -11.50 4.43
CA LEU A 70 -10.82 -11.22 3.35
C LEU A 70 -12.10 -12.03 3.60
N LEU A 71 -13.27 -11.38 3.53
CA LEU A 71 -14.57 -11.98 3.86
C LEU A 71 -15.60 -11.69 2.77
N TRP A 72 -16.37 -12.72 2.42
CA TRP A 72 -17.59 -12.57 1.62
C TRP A 72 -18.63 -13.55 2.16
N ASN A 73 -19.47 -13.09 3.08
CA ASN A 73 -20.38 -13.96 3.84
C ASN A 73 -21.83 -13.93 3.35
N LYS A 74 -22.28 -12.81 2.79
CA LYS A 74 -23.67 -12.59 2.33
C LYS A 74 -23.66 -11.85 1.01
N GLY A 75 -24.83 -11.83 0.36
CA GLY A 75 -25.04 -11.09 -0.88
C GLY A 75 -24.44 -11.77 -2.11
N VAL A 76 -24.59 -11.07 -3.23
CA VAL A 76 -24.06 -11.44 -4.55
C VAL A 76 -22.58 -11.04 -4.66
N PHE A 77 -21.90 -11.52 -5.71
CA PHE A 77 -20.49 -11.23 -5.97
C PHE A 77 -20.33 -9.81 -6.51
N VAL A 78 -20.20 -8.86 -5.59
CA VAL A 78 -19.95 -7.44 -5.89
C VAL A 78 -19.04 -6.86 -4.80
N PRO A 79 -18.20 -5.85 -5.11
CA PRO A 79 -17.20 -5.31 -4.18
C PRO A 79 -17.76 -4.83 -2.83
N GLU A 80 -19.00 -4.34 -2.83
CA GLU A 80 -19.77 -3.87 -1.67
C GLU A 80 -19.97 -4.97 -0.62
N ASN A 81 -19.98 -6.24 -1.05
CA ASN A 81 -20.22 -7.40 -0.19
C ASN A 81 -18.92 -8.12 0.22
N ILE A 82 -17.78 -7.67 -0.31
CA ILE A 82 -16.47 -8.26 -0.04
C ILE A 82 -15.71 -7.30 0.87
N PHE A 83 -15.35 -7.77 2.07
CA PHE A 83 -14.70 -6.97 3.09
C PHE A 83 -13.28 -7.43 3.32
N THR A 84 -12.39 -6.49 3.60
CA THR A 84 -11.00 -6.77 3.96
C THR A 84 -10.61 -6.05 5.25
N ARG A 85 -9.78 -6.70 6.07
CA ARG A 85 -9.17 -6.06 7.24
C ARG A 85 -7.94 -5.28 6.78
N THR A 86 -8.02 -3.98 6.96
CA THR A 86 -6.95 -3.04 6.64
C THR A 86 -5.73 -3.27 7.52
N VAL A 87 -4.54 -3.17 6.95
CA VAL A 87 -3.27 -3.45 7.64
C VAL A 87 -2.81 -2.30 8.53
N ASP A 88 -3.26 -1.08 8.23
CA ASP A 88 -2.81 0.16 8.86
C ASP A 88 -3.74 0.61 9.98
N THR A 89 -5.05 0.37 9.86
CA THR A 89 -6.05 0.74 10.88
C THR A 89 -6.76 -0.44 11.54
N GLY A 90 -6.62 -1.66 10.99
CA GLY A 90 -7.30 -2.84 11.51
C GLY A 90 -8.82 -2.82 11.31
N ARG A 91 -9.35 -1.81 10.61
CA ARG A 91 -10.77 -1.69 10.26
C ARG A 91 -11.14 -2.74 9.23
N LEU A 92 -12.37 -3.23 9.32
CA LEU A 92 -12.98 -4.12 8.33
C LEU A 92 -13.82 -3.26 7.39
N ILE A 93 -13.35 -3.07 6.16
CA ILE A 93 -13.97 -2.18 5.17
C ILE A 93 -14.33 -2.95 3.88
N PRO A 94 -15.38 -2.53 3.14
CA PRO A 94 -15.73 -3.10 1.84
C PRO A 94 -14.69 -2.76 0.74
N LEU A 95 -14.69 -3.54 -0.35
CA LEU A 95 -13.82 -3.33 -1.52
C LEU A 95 -14.36 -2.30 -2.54
N ASP A 96 -15.60 -1.84 -2.38
CA ASP A 96 -16.27 -0.81 -3.21
C ASP A 96 -15.66 0.61 -3.05
N ARG A 97 -14.59 0.75 -2.26
CA ARG A 97 -13.93 2.04 -2.08
C ARG A 97 -13.10 2.42 -3.28
N THR A 98 -13.54 3.45 -3.98
CA THR A 98 -12.84 4.04 -5.11
C THR A 98 -11.50 4.66 -4.73
N TRP A 99 -10.70 4.95 -5.75
CA TRP A 99 -9.42 5.61 -5.62
C TRP A 99 -9.12 6.42 -6.88
N VAL A 100 -8.16 7.34 -6.77
CA VAL A 100 -7.58 8.04 -7.92
C VAL A 100 -6.32 7.30 -8.33
N THR A 101 -6.22 6.93 -9.61
CA THR A 101 -5.00 6.35 -10.17
C THR A 101 -4.20 7.39 -10.92
N HIS A 102 -2.98 7.64 -10.47
CA HIS A 102 -1.99 8.49 -11.11
C HIS A 102 -1.10 7.65 -12.02
N VAL A 103 -1.31 7.77 -13.33
CA VAL A 103 -0.57 7.02 -14.33
C VAL A 103 0.47 7.91 -14.99
N TYR A 104 1.73 7.69 -14.64
CA TYR A 104 2.88 8.37 -15.22
C TYR A 104 3.36 7.60 -16.45
N HIS A 105 3.43 8.27 -17.59
CA HIS A 105 3.89 7.67 -18.84
C HIS A 105 4.71 8.65 -19.66
N HIS A 106 5.54 8.12 -20.56
CA HIS A 106 6.29 8.98 -21.47
C HIS A 106 5.36 9.61 -22.53
N ARG A 107 5.67 10.84 -22.97
CA ARG A 107 4.89 11.58 -23.97
C ARG A 107 4.77 10.90 -25.35
N SER A 108 5.65 9.97 -25.69
CA SER A 108 5.55 9.17 -26.92
C SER A 108 4.48 8.07 -26.82
N MET A 109 4.05 7.72 -25.60
CA MET A 109 3.07 6.67 -25.34
C MET A 109 1.60 7.13 -25.46
N LYS A 110 1.34 8.28 -26.08
CA LYS A 110 -0.01 8.86 -26.22
C LYS A 110 -1.06 7.95 -26.87
N ARG A 111 -0.63 6.92 -27.61
CA ARG A 111 -1.51 5.94 -28.26
C ARG A 111 -1.98 4.83 -27.32
N LEU A 112 -1.33 4.66 -26.17
CA LEU A 112 -1.80 3.74 -25.13
C LEU A 112 -2.91 4.45 -24.35
N THR A 113 -4.12 3.93 -24.45
CA THR A 113 -5.21 4.34 -23.55
C THR A 113 -4.90 3.79 -22.15
N MET A 114 -4.90 4.64 -21.12
CA MET A 114 -4.55 4.21 -19.76
C MET A 114 -5.63 3.33 -19.11
N MET A 115 -6.88 3.42 -19.54
CA MET A 115 -7.97 2.59 -19.01
C MET A 115 -7.70 1.08 -19.19
N PRO A 116 -7.36 0.55 -20.38
CA PRO A 116 -6.94 -0.85 -20.51
C PRO A 116 -5.77 -1.26 -19.64
N VAL A 117 -4.81 -0.36 -19.39
CA VAL A 117 -3.68 -0.64 -18.47
C VAL A 117 -4.21 -0.91 -17.07
N ILE A 118 -5.05 -0.02 -16.54
CA ILE A 118 -5.63 -0.18 -15.20
C ILE A 118 -6.59 -1.36 -15.13
N PHE A 119 -7.45 -1.51 -16.15
CA PHE A 119 -8.37 -2.64 -16.26
C PHE A 119 -7.65 -3.99 -16.19
N SER A 120 -6.45 -4.08 -16.77
CA SER A 120 -5.67 -5.33 -16.81
C SER A 120 -5.10 -5.76 -15.46
N MET A 121 -5.01 -4.84 -14.50
CA MET A 121 -4.52 -5.08 -13.13
C MET A 121 -5.61 -4.81 -12.08
N LEU A 122 -6.86 -4.61 -12.50
CA LEU A 122 -7.92 -4.12 -11.64
C LEU A 122 -8.14 -5.01 -10.41
N PRO A 123 -8.21 -6.35 -10.52
CA PRO A 123 -8.40 -7.22 -9.35
C PRO A 123 -7.29 -7.04 -8.30
N GLU A 124 -6.03 -6.94 -8.74
CA GLU A 124 -4.89 -6.71 -7.86
C GLU A 124 -4.96 -5.34 -7.19
N LEU A 125 -5.30 -4.29 -7.96
CA LEU A 125 -5.42 -2.94 -7.43
C LEU A 125 -6.57 -2.80 -6.42
N MET A 126 -7.72 -3.42 -6.68
CA MET A 126 -8.86 -3.43 -5.75
C MET A 126 -8.48 -4.07 -4.42
N LEU A 127 -7.79 -5.21 -4.44
CA LEU A 127 -7.35 -5.89 -3.22
C LEU A 127 -6.31 -5.07 -2.46
N LEU A 128 -5.28 -4.57 -3.15
CA LEU A 128 -4.25 -3.74 -2.54
C LEU A 128 -4.83 -2.45 -1.97
N ARG A 129 -5.78 -1.84 -2.66
CA ARG A 129 -6.54 -0.69 -2.17
C ARG A 129 -7.29 -1.02 -0.89
N GLY A 130 -8.13 -2.05 -0.91
CA GLY A 130 -8.95 -2.40 0.24
C GLY A 130 -8.12 -2.72 1.48
N MET A 131 -6.91 -3.27 1.31
CA MET A 131 -6.00 -3.54 2.43
C MET A 131 -5.52 -2.28 3.18
N HIS A 132 -5.74 -1.08 2.64
CA HIS A 132 -5.26 0.17 3.22
C HIS A 132 -6.39 1.19 3.34
N ASP A 133 -6.66 1.57 4.58
CA ASP A 133 -7.62 2.62 4.89
C ASP A 133 -7.02 4.00 4.58
N ARG A 134 -5.75 4.22 4.94
CA ARG A 134 -5.05 5.49 4.72
C ARG A 134 -4.00 5.39 3.63
N GLY A 135 -3.96 6.40 2.76
CA GLY A 135 -2.85 6.63 1.84
C GLY A 135 -2.88 5.80 0.56
N CYS A 136 -3.90 4.94 0.41
CA CYS A 136 -4.16 4.21 -0.83
C CYS A 136 -5.31 4.80 -1.65
N ASP A 137 -5.86 5.95 -1.25
CA ASP A 137 -6.84 6.70 -2.07
C ASP A 137 -6.21 7.23 -3.35
N GLU A 138 -4.87 7.28 -3.37
CA GLU A 138 -4.05 7.61 -4.52
C GLU A 138 -3.15 6.41 -4.84
N ILE A 139 -3.37 5.78 -6.00
CA ILE A 139 -2.53 4.70 -6.51
C ILE A 139 -1.61 5.26 -7.58
N TYR A 140 -0.34 4.84 -7.55
CA TYR A 140 0.69 5.37 -8.44
C TYR A 140 1.21 4.27 -9.37
N VAL A 141 1.10 4.51 -10.68
CA VAL A 141 1.55 3.60 -11.73
C VAL A 141 2.54 4.32 -12.63
N ILE A 142 3.70 3.72 -12.89
CA ILE A 142 4.67 4.21 -13.88
C ILE A 142 4.69 3.22 -15.03
N VAL A 143 4.31 3.69 -16.22
CA VAL A 143 4.27 2.89 -17.45
C VAL A 143 5.65 2.90 -18.11
N THR A 144 6.14 1.71 -18.44
CA THR A 144 7.47 1.46 -19.01
C THR A 144 7.37 0.44 -20.15
N ASP A 145 8.46 0.28 -20.91
CA ASP A 145 8.64 -0.76 -21.92
C ASP A 145 9.76 -1.76 -21.53
N LEU A 146 10.03 -1.91 -20.23
CA LEU A 146 11.06 -2.80 -19.72
C LEU A 146 10.73 -4.26 -20.03
N LYS A 147 11.72 -5.01 -20.52
CA LYS A 147 11.68 -6.47 -20.62
C LYS A 147 11.84 -7.12 -19.24
N ARG A 148 11.49 -8.41 -19.16
CA ARG A 148 11.57 -9.23 -17.93
C ARG A 148 12.88 -9.04 -17.16
N HIS A 149 14.03 -9.26 -17.81
CA HIS A 149 15.35 -9.14 -17.17
C HIS A 149 15.69 -7.70 -16.75
N GLU A 150 15.26 -6.70 -17.53
CA GLU A 150 15.47 -5.29 -17.19
C GLU A 150 14.60 -4.89 -15.98
N MET A 151 13.36 -5.41 -15.91
CA MET A 151 12.47 -5.23 -14.76
C MET A 151 13.07 -5.84 -13.48
N ASP A 152 13.67 -7.03 -13.56
CA ASP A 152 14.37 -7.65 -12.42
C ASP A 152 15.53 -6.76 -11.95
N GLN A 153 16.39 -6.28 -12.86
CA GLN A 153 17.54 -5.42 -12.53
C GLN A 153 17.13 -4.06 -11.96
N VAL A 154 16.11 -3.42 -12.54
CA VAL A 154 15.56 -2.15 -12.06
C VAL A 154 14.94 -2.31 -10.68
N THR A 155 14.23 -3.42 -10.43
CA THR A 155 13.66 -3.74 -9.12
C THR A 155 14.74 -3.93 -8.06
N GLU A 156 15.79 -4.71 -8.36
CA GLU A 156 16.92 -4.92 -7.46
C GLU A 156 17.63 -3.60 -7.13
N TYR A 157 17.84 -2.74 -8.14
CA TYR A 157 18.40 -1.42 -7.95
C TYR A 157 17.56 -0.58 -6.98
N PHE A 158 16.23 -0.51 -7.18
CA PHE A 158 15.37 0.28 -6.29
C PHE A 158 15.34 -0.25 -4.86
N GLN A 159 15.32 -1.57 -4.68
CA GLN A 159 15.43 -2.19 -3.36
C GLN A 159 16.76 -1.82 -2.69
N TYR A 160 17.87 -1.87 -3.44
CA TYR A 160 19.19 -1.55 -2.93
C TYR A 160 19.30 -0.06 -2.54
N VAL A 161 18.92 0.84 -3.44
CA VAL A 161 18.94 2.28 -3.18
C VAL A 161 18.08 2.65 -1.99
N CYS A 162 16.80 2.26 -1.97
CA CYS A 162 15.88 2.64 -0.91
C CYS A 162 16.31 2.10 0.46
N ARG A 163 16.82 0.87 0.52
CA ARG A 163 17.35 0.26 1.76
C ARG A 163 18.51 1.06 2.34
N HIS A 164 19.35 1.63 1.49
CA HIS A 164 20.59 2.27 1.91
C HIS A 164 20.51 3.80 2.04
N THR A 165 19.64 4.50 1.30
CA THR A 165 19.54 5.97 1.33
C THR A 165 18.54 6.49 2.38
N SER A 166 17.64 5.65 2.88
CA SER A 166 16.59 6.05 3.84
C SER A 166 17.09 6.63 5.18
N ALA A 167 18.39 6.58 5.50
CA ALA A 167 18.96 7.04 6.78
C ALA A 167 19.86 8.29 6.65
N GLY A 168 19.88 8.96 5.49
CA GLY A 168 20.62 10.21 5.28
C GLY A 168 22.12 10.04 5.05
N SER A 169 22.81 9.15 5.76
CA SER A 169 24.22 8.82 5.51
C SER A 169 24.38 7.48 4.79
N CYS A 170 25.07 7.51 3.65
CA CYS A 170 25.41 6.34 2.85
C CYS A 170 26.90 6.05 2.97
N LYS A 171 27.29 4.77 3.14
CA LYS A 171 28.72 4.41 3.15
C LYS A 171 29.31 4.63 1.75
N PRO A 172 30.56 5.09 1.60
CA PRO A 172 31.17 5.32 0.29
C PRO A 172 31.20 4.08 -0.63
N SER A 173 31.30 2.87 -0.07
CA SER A 173 31.20 1.62 -0.85
C SER A 173 29.80 1.39 -1.44
N VAL A 174 28.77 1.73 -0.69
CA VAL A 174 27.37 1.61 -1.10
C VAL A 174 27.04 2.68 -2.15
N GLU A 175 27.50 3.91 -1.96
CA GLU A 175 27.38 4.98 -2.95
C GLU A 175 28.06 4.62 -4.27
N ARG A 176 29.28 4.06 -4.23
CA ARG A 176 29.96 3.56 -5.43
C ARG A 176 29.15 2.48 -6.15
N LYS A 177 28.58 1.52 -5.42
CA LYS A 177 27.71 0.49 -6.02
C LYS A 177 26.44 1.10 -6.64
N ILE A 178 25.75 2.00 -5.93
CA ILE A 178 24.56 2.70 -6.45
C ILE A 178 24.90 3.44 -7.74
N ASN A 179 26.03 4.17 -7.78
CA ASN A 179 26.46 4.88 -8.97
C ASN A 179 26.82 3.94 -10.12
N HIS A 180 27.53 2.85 -9.84
CA HIS A 180 27.88 1.82 -10.82
C HIS A 180 26.62 1.21 -11.46
N ASP A 181 25.71 0.70 -10.63
CA ASP A 181 24.49 0.04 -11.10
C ASP A 181 23.59 1.01 -11.86
N TYR A 182 23.52 2.27 -11.41
CA TYR A 182 22.79 3.32 -12.12
C TYR A 182 23.36 3.55 -13.53
N ILE A 183 24.68 3.67 -13.66
CA ILE A 183 25.33 3.90 -14.97
C ILE A 183 25.11 2.69 -15.88
N GLN A 184 25.24 1.47 -15.33
CA GLN A 184 25.02 0.24 -16.08
C GLN A 184 23.57 0.15 -16.58
N LEU A 185 22.58 0.39 -15.72
CA LEU A 185 21.17 0.39 -16.11
C LEU A 185 20.87 1.48 -17.12
N ASN A 186 21.35 2.71 -16.89
CA ASN A 186 21.19 3.82 -17.82
C ASN A 186 21.73 3.47 -19.21
N ASN A 187 22.95 2.97 -19.30
CA ASN A 187 23.57 2.59 -20.58
C ASN A 187 22.84 1.41 -21.25
N THR A 188 22.37 0.45 -20.46
CA THR A 188 21.63 -0.72 -20.99
C THR A 188 20.29 -0.31 -21.57
N LEU A 189 19.51 0.50 -20.84
CA LEU A 189 18.20 0.96 -21.27
C LEU A 189 18.31 1.95 -22.44
N ASP A 190 19.30 2.83 -22.42
CA ASP A 190 19.57 3.78 -23.51
C ASP A 190 19.99 3.08 -24.81
N ARG A 191 20.91 2.11 -24.74
CA ARG A 191 21.31 1.27 -25.88
C ARG A 191 20.12 0.52 -26.48
N ASN A 192 19.20 0.08 -25.64
CA ASN A 192 17.98 -0.61 -26.04
C ASN A 192 16.84 0.34 -26.43
N ARG A 193 17.07 1.67 -26.41
CA ARG A 193 16.11 2.74 -26.71
C ARG A 193 14.81 2.62 -25.91
N ARG A 194 14.93 2.21 -24.65
CA ARG A 194 13.80 2.07 -23.73
C ARG A 194 13.17 3.41 -23.43
N THR A 195 11.87 3.38 -23.26
CA THR A 195 11.04 4.54 -22.99
C THR A 195 10.06 4.21 -21.88
N PRO A 196 10.02 4.97 -20.76
CA PRO A 196 10.94 6.04 -20.40
C PRO A 196 12.38 5.55 -20.23
N CYS A 197 13.36 6.46 -20.36
CA CYS A 197 14.74 6.13 -20.04
C CYS A 197 14.92 5.95 -18.53
N PHE A 198 15.99 5.26 -18.11
CA PHE A 198 16.21 4.95 -16.69
C PHE A 198 16.17 6.18 -15.76
N PRO A 199 16.80 7.33 -16.09
CA PRO A 199 16.73 8.53 -15.25
C PRO A 199 15.31 9.03 -15.02
N GLN A 200 14.43 8.94 -16.03
CA GLN A 200 13.03 9.36 -15.92
C GLN A 200 12.25 8.43 -14.97
N ILE A 201 12.48 7.12 -15.05
CA ILE A 201 11.87 6.12 -14.16
C ILE A 201 12.34 6.36 -12.73
N ASP A 202 13.65 6.44 -12.50
CA ASP A 202 14.23 6.60 -11.16
C ASP A 202 13.78 7.91 -10.50
N LEU A 203 13.87 9.03 -11.22
CA LEU A 203 13.46 10.34 -10.72
C LEU A 203 11.99 10.31 -10.29
N THR A 204 11.11 9.84 -11.17
CA THR A 204 9.67 9.81 -10.91
C THR A 204 9.35 8.91 -9.72
N LEU A 205 9.90 7.70 -9.68
CA LEU A 205 9.67 6.76 -8.59
C LEU A 205 10.13 7.32 -7.24
N ARG A 206 11.36 7.85 -7.17
CA ARG A 206 11.88 8.42 -5.91
C ARG A 206 11.10 9.67 -5.49
N ALA A 207 10.63 10.48 -6.45
CA ALA A 207 9.80 11.64 -6.18
C ALA A 207 8.44 11.25 -5.57
N ILE A 208 7.77 10.23 -6.14
CA ILE A 208 6.52 9.67 -5.59
C ILE A 208 6.75 9.15 -4.17
N LEU A 209 7.80 8.35 -3.96
CA LEU A 209 8.12 7.81 -2.63
C LEU A 209 8.39 8.91 -1.60
N HIS A 210 9.05 10.00 -2.00
CA HIS A 210 9.39 11.08 -1.11
C HIS A 210 8.20 11.98 -0.76
N GLU A 211 7.49 12.47 -1.79
CA GLU A 211 6.42 13.46 -1.64
C GLU A 211 5.09 12.83 -1.24
N LYS A 212 4.74 11.70 -1.87
CA LYS A 212 3.42 11.07 -1.74
C LYS A 212 3.41 9.95 -0.71
N ARG A 213 4.54 9.22 -0.61
CA ARG A 213 4.74 8.10 0.33
C ARG A 213 3.61 7.08 0.24
N PRO A 214 3.27 6.54 -0.95
CA PRO A 214 2.20 5.56 -1.06
C PRO A 214 2.60 4.23 -0.40
N PRO A 215 1.64 3.36 -0.01
CA PRO A 215 1.95 2.03 0.51
C PRO A 215 2.70 1.16 -0.52
N PHE A 216 2.39 1.34 -1.81
CA PHE A 216 3.04 0.69 -2.93
C PHE A 216 3.03 1.58 -4.19
N ILE A 217 3.88 1.24 -5.16
CA ILE A 217 3.91 1.82 -6.51
C ILE A 217 3.95 0.66 -7.51
N VAL A 218 3.27 0.79 -8.65
CA VAL A 218 3.34 -0.21 -9.72
C VAL A 218 4.25 0.26 -10.84
N LEU A 219 5.28 -0.52 -11.16
CA LEU A 219 6.02 -0.41 -12.42
C LEU A 219 5.34 -1.31 -13.46
N PHE A 220 4.53 -0.69 -14.31
CA PHE A 220 3.81 -1.41 -15.36
C PHE A 220 4.66 -1.53 -16.61
N SER A 221 4.81 -2.74 -17.16
CA SER A 221 5.39 -2.94 -18.48
C SER A 221 4.31 -3.33 -19.48
N HIS A 222 4.20 -2.59 -20.58
CA HIS A 222 3.28 -2.93 -21.66
C HIS A 222 3.85 -3.94 -22.67
N GLN A 223 5.05 -4.47 -22.41
CA GLN A 223 5.66 -5.51 -23.23
C GLN A 223 5.02 -6.87 -22.94
N THR A 224 4.52 -7.55 -23.97
CA THR A 224 3.76 -8.82 -23.85
C THR A 224 4.54 -9.96 -23.20
N MET A 225 5.87 -9.96 -23.34
CA MET A 225 6.78 -10.98 -22.77
C MET A 225 7.43 -10.53 -21.45
N SER A 226 6.99 -9.41 -20.89
CA SER A 226 7.43 -8.91 -19.60
C SER A 226 6.36 -9.12 -18.53
N TYR A 227 6.68 -8.71 -17.31
CA TYR A 227 5.73 -8.66 -16.21
C TYR A 227 5.79 -7.24 -15.60
N SER A 228 4.75 -6.87 -14.86
CA SER A 228 4.68 -5.64 -14.08
C SER A 228 5.03 -5.91 -12.62
N GLN A 229 5.74 -5.00 -11.98
CA GLN A 229 6.21 -5.17 -10.62
C GLN A 229 5.48 -4.23 -9.66
N ILE A 230 4.94 -4.78 -8.57
CA ILE A 230 4.48 -3.99 -7.42
C ILE A 230 5.66 -3.79 -6.48
N LEU A 231 5.96 -2.54 -6.15
CA LEU A 231 7.02 -2.14 -5.24
C LEU A 231 6.40 -1.64 -3.93
N PHE A 232 6.56 -2.40 -2.86
CA PHE A 232 5.99 -2.07 -1.55
C PHE A 232 6.94 -1.18 -0.76
N ALA A 233 6.42 -0.09 -0.19
CA ALA A 233 7.22 0.81 0.63
C ALA A 233 7.70 0.14 1.94
N HIS A 234 6.96 -0.86 2.45
CA HIS A 234 7.26 -1.54 3.71
C HIS A 234 6.69 -2.97 3.74
N PRO A 235 7.31 -3.93 4.49
CA PRO A 235 6.81 -5.31 4.56
C PRO A 235 5.37 -5.46 5.08
N HIS A 236 4.91 -4.52 5.92
CA HIS A 236 3.55 -4.57 6.46
C HIS A 236 2.47 -4.23 5.43
N PHE A 237 2.87 -3.66 4.29
CA PHE A 237 1.95 -3.38 3.19
C PHE A 237 1.85 -4.56 2.22
N VAL A 238 2.60 -5.63 2.45
CA VAL A 238 2.56 -6.83 1.62
C VAL A 238 1.35 -7.70 2.02
N PRO A 239 0.58 -8.20 1.05
CA PRO A 239 -0.44 -9.23 1.25
C PRO A 239 0.07 -10.44 2.05
N SER A 240 -0.78 -10.95 2.95
CA SER A 240 -0.47 -12.12 3.77
C SER A 240 -0.52 -13.39 2.93
N LYS A 241 0.53 -14.21 3.00
CA LYS A 241 0.57 -15.52 2.34
C LYS A 241 -0.56 -16.45 2.75
N ASN A 242 -1.05 -16.32 3.99
CA ASN A 242 -2.15 -17.15 4.49
C ASN A 242 -3.44 -16.92 3.72
N VAL A 243 -3.65 -15.71 3.20
CA VAL A 243 -4.87 -15.34 2.44
C VAL A 243 -4.65 -15.51 0.95
N TYR A 244 -3.49 -15.10 0.43
CA TYR A 244 -3.28 -14.89 -1.01
C TYR A 244 -2.38 -15.93 -1.71
N HIS A 245 -1.90 -16.98 -1.03
CA HIS A 245 -1.00 -18.00 -1.64
C HIS A 245 -1.54 -18.62 -2.93
N ASP A 246 -2.86 -18.79 -3.04
CA ASP A 246 -3.53 -19.36 -4.21
C ASP A 246 -4.29 -18.32 -5.04
N PHE A 247 -4.04 -17.03 -4.81
CA PHE A 247 -4.60 -15.95 -5.61
C PHE A 247 -4.27 -16.19 -7.09
N PRO A 248 -5.17 -15.95 -8.04
CA PRO A 248 -4.88 -16.16 -9.45
C PRO A 248 -3.65 -15.36 -9.90
N SER A 249 -2.80 -15.97 -10.71
CA SER A 249 -1.87 -15.23 -11.58
C SER A 249 -2.03 -15.77 -12.98
N GLY A 250 -1.90 -14.89 -13.97
CA GLY A 250 -2.20 -15.25 -15.35
C GLY A 250 -2.64 -14.05 -16.15
N CYS A 251 -2.45 -14.12 -17.46
CA CYS A 251 -3.22 -13.27 -18.36
C CYS A 251 -4.67 -13.81 -18.46
N PRO A 252 -5.67 -12.94 -18.69
CA PRO A 252 -7.08 -13.34 -18.78
C PRO A 252 -7.41 -14.15 -20.05
N ASN A 253 -6.41 -14.60 -20.81
CA ASN A 253 -6.59 -15.37 -22.02
C ASN A 253 -6.78 -16.86 -21.66
N PRO A 254 -7.97 -17.44 -21.85
CA PRO A 254 -8.25 -18.84 -21.49
C PRO A 254 -7.45 -19.86 -22.32
N GLY A 255 -6.87 -19.45 -23.46
CA GLY A 255 -5.97 -20.28 -24.27
C GLY A 255 -4.50 -20.14 -23.91
N CYS A 256 -4.14 -19.38 -22.88
CA CYS A 256 -2.75 -19.22 -22.48
C CYS A 256 -2.24 -20.46 -21.74
N THR A 257 -1.37 -21.23 -22.40
CA THR A 257 -0.66 -22.36 -21.80
C THR A 257 0.70 -21.99 -21.22
N ASP A 258 1.08 -20.71 -21.31
CA ASP A 258 2.35 -20.23 -20.79
C ASP A 258 2.25 -20.09 -19.26
N ASN A 259 2.89 -21.01 -18.55
CA ASN A 259 3.04 -21.00 -17.09
C ASN A 259 3.77 -19.73 -16.58
N CYS A 260 4.38 -18.94 -17.47
CA CYS A 260 5.05 -17.69 -17.17
C CYS A 260 4.23 -16.43 -17.52
N CYS A 261 2.96 -16.55 -17.94
CA CYS A 261 2.09 -15.41 -18.29
C CYS A 261 1.63 -14.64 -17.06
N GLU A 262 2.55 -14.00 -16.34
CA GLU A 262 2.23 -13.12 -15.21
C GLU A 262 2.25 -11.67 -15.68
N LEU A 263 1.08 -11.07 -15.89
CA LEU A 263 0.99 -9.66 -16.27
C LEU A 263 1.49 -8.75 -15.14
N ILE A 264 1.19 -9.11 -13.89
CA ILE A 264 1.65 -8.43 -12.69
C ILE A 264 2.09 -9.47 -11.66
N ARG A 265 3.26 -9.26 -11.04
CA ARG A 265 3.78 -10.12 -9.98
C ARG A 265 3.11 -9.78 -8.65
N PHE A 266 1.99 -10.43 -8.38
CA PHE A 266 1.32 -10.33 -7.08
C PHE A 266 2.08 -11.16 -6.01
N PRO A 267 2.34 -10.61 -4.81
CA PRO A 267 3.19 -11.26 -3.80
C PRO A 267 2.44 -12.32 -2.98
N LYS A 268 2.08 -13.43 -3.64
CA LYS A 268 1.28 -14.52 -3.04
C LYS A 268 1.94 -15.18 -1.82
N TYR A 269 3.28 -15.20 -1.77
CA TYR A 269 4.03 -15.86 -0.71
C TYR A 269 4.55 -14.90 0.37
N GLY A 270 3.98 -13.70 0.45
CA GLY A 270 4.28 -12.76 1.53
C GLY A 270 5.55 -11.94 1.32
N PRO A 271 6.06 -11.29 2.38
CA PRO A 271 7.20 -10.37 2.30
C PRO A 271 8.50 -10.99 1.79
N GLU A 272 8.65 -12.31 1.90
CA GLU A 272 9.85 -13.04 1.51
C GLU A 272 10.10 -13.00 -0.01
N VAL A 273 9.04 -12.94 -0.81
CA VAL A 273 9.10 -12.88 -2.28
C VAL A 273 8.72 -11.51 -2.84
N ALA A 274 8.18 -10.62 -2.00
CA ALA A 274 7.70 -9.32 -2.43
C ALA A 274 8.86 -8.35 -2.70
N ALA A 275 8.68 -7.48 -3.69
CA ALA A 275 9.63 -6.40 -3.94
C ALA A 275 9.43 -5.26 -2.93
N VAL A 276 10.04 -5.40 -1.75
CA VAL A 276 9.97 -4.40 -0.67
C VAL A 276 11.15 -3.43 -0.73
N LEU A 277 10.85 -2.14 -0.84
CA LEU A 277 11.83 -1.06 -0.99
C LEU A 277 12.55 -0.72 0.31
N CYS A 278 11.84 -0.71 1.45
CA CYS A 278 12.44 -0.41 2.74
C CYS A 278 12.11 -1.47 3.78
N THR A 279 13.15 -2.08 4.35
CA THR A 279 13.04 -3.12 5.40
C THR A 279 13.30 -2.56 6.80
N LYS A 280 13.59 -1.27 6.93
CA LYS A 280 13.93 -0.67 8.23
C LYS A 280 12.68 -0.53 9.10
N LYS A 281 12.76 -0.99 10.36
CA LYS A 281 11.67 -0.87 11.37
C LYS A 281 11.20 0.56 11.66
N LYS A 282 11.93 1.58 11.19
CA LYS A 282 11.69 3.01 11.49
C LYS A 282 11.35 3.82 10.22
N VAL A 283 10.61 3.26 9.27
CA VAL A 283 10.02 4.07 8.20
C VAL A 283 8.96 4.99 8.82
N ARG A 284 9.20 6.29 8.74
CA ARG A 284 8.20 7.30 9.06
C ARG A 284 7.28 7.45 7.85
N TYR A 285 6.08 6.89 7.96
CA TYR A 285 5.03 7.08 6.96
C TYR A 285 4.45 8.50 7.09
N ARG A 286 3.56 8.90 6.16
CA ARG A 286 2.82 10.19 6.16
C ARG A 286 2.56 10.68 7.61
N TYR A 287 2.95 11.93 7.92
CA TYR A 287 2.88 12.53 9.28
C TYR A 287 3.87 12.02 10.35
N GLY A 288 4.98 11.38 9.95
CA GLY A 288 6.05 11.03 10.91
C GLY A 288 5.77 9.79 11.76
N ARG A 289 4.65 9.10 11.52
CA ARG A 289 4.21 7.94 12.31
C ARG A 289 4.87 6.65 11.82
N ARG A 290 5.21 5.75 12.74
CA ARG A 290 5.74 4.41 12.42
C ARG A 290 4.60 3.54 11.88
N VAL A 291 4.87 2.75 10.85
CA VAL A 291 3.96 1.71 10.37
C VAL A 291 3.87 0.64 11.47
N ARG A 292 2.74 0.62 12.18
CA ARG A 292 2.38 -0.42 13.14
C ARG A 292 0.91 -0.74 12.93
N PRO A 293 0.51 -2.02 13.03
CA PRO A 293 -0.90 -2.38 13.08
C PRO A 293 -1.55 -1.60 14.23
N LYS A 294 -2.64 -0.92 13.92
CA LYS A 294 -3.47 -0.24 14.93
C LYS A 294 -4.78 -0.98 15.05
N GLU A 295 -5.34 -0.99 16.25
CA GLU A 295 -6.74 -1.33 16.43
C GLU A 295 -7.52 -0.02 16.51
N MET A 296 -8.13 0.40 15.41
CA MET A 296 -8.97 1.61 15.36
C MET A 296 -10.44 1.28 15.57
N CYS A 297 -11.25 2.27 15.95
CA CYS A 297 -12.70 2.18 15.83
C CYS A 297 -13.09 1.85 14.38
N ASN A 298 -14.01 0.90 14.18
CA ASN A 298 -14.39 0.44 12.83
C ASN A 298 -15.14 1.49 12.03
N TRP A 299 -15.87 2.40 12.69
CA TRP A 299 -16.46 3.54 12.00
C TRP A 299 -15.36 4.44 11.42
N ILE A 300 -15.41 4.59 10.10
CA ILE A 300 -14.35 5.16 9.27
C ILE A 300 -13.98 6.61 9.63
N ASP A 301 -14.95 7.39 10.10
CA ASP A 301 -14.76 8.80 10.44
C ASP A 301 -14.25 9.00 11.89
N CYS A 302 -14.04 7.91 12.65
CA CYS A 302 -13.54 7.97 14.02
C CYS A 302 -12.07 7.62 14.16
N ASP A 303 -11.27 8.56 14.65
CA ASP A 303 -9.83 8.39 14.85
C ASP A 303 -9.41 7.73 16.17
N VAL A 304 -10.36 7.20 16.97
CA VAL A 304 -10.02 6.51 18.22
C VAL A 304 -9.21 5.25 17.93
N CYS A 305 -8.05 5.15 18.59
CA CYS A 305 -7.11 4.03 18.54
C CYS A 305 -7.07 3.34 19.91
N PHE A 306 -7.30 2.03 19.95
CA PHE A 306 -7.33 1.25 21.19
C PHE A 306 -5.94 0.75 21.63
N SER A 307 -4.96 0.75 20.73
CA SER A 307 -3.65 0.14 20.94
C SER A 307 -2.53 1.14 21.26
N GLU A 308 -2.83 2.28 21.90
CA GLU A 308 -1.80 3.12 22.52
C GLU A 308 -1.33 2.49 23.84
N GLU A 309 -0.76 1.28 23.75
CA GLU A 309 0.07 0.77 24.83
C GLU A 309 1.34 1.61 24.88
N ALA A 310 1.57 2.20 26.06
CA ALA A 310 2.66 3.09 26.40
C ALA A 310 3.99 2.63 25.80
N SER A 311 4.38 3.20 24.66
CA SER A 311 5.79 3.41 24.41
C SER A 311 6.23 4.53 25.34
N THR A 312 6.37 4.17 26.61
CA THR A 312 7.07 4.92 27.64
C THR A 312 8.30 5.51 26.99
N SER A 313 8.35 6.83 27.02
CA SER A 313 9.53 7.67 26.86
C SER A 313 10.73 6.99 27.53
N GLY A 314 11.49 6.21 26.77
CA GLY A 314 12.85 5.83 27.11
C GLY A 314 13.67 7.11 27.04
N SER A 315 13.97 7.65 28.21
CA SER A 315 14.81 8.80 28.49
C SER A 315 15.96 8.92 27.50
N ALA A 316 16.00 10.05 26.78
CA ALA A 316 17.26 10.60 26.34
C ALA A 316 18.00 11.05 27.61
N VAL A 317 18.85 10.17 28.13
CA VAL A 317 19.89 10.56 29.10
C VAL A 317 20.77 11.58 28.38
N GLY A 318 20.89 12.75 29.01
CA GLY A 318 21.55 13.91 28.44
C GLY A 318 23.07 13.83 28.49
N GLU A 319 23.69 14.71 27.70
CA GLU A 319 24.98 15.30 27.98
C GLU A 319 24.97 16.75 27.47
N GLY A 320 25.29 17.70 28.35
CA GLY A 320 26.06 18.89 27.97
C GLY A 320 25.42 20.28 28.14
N GLY A 321 25.68 20.92 29.30
CA GLY A 321 25.91 22.37 29.48
C GLY A 321 24.69 23.31 29.51
N SER A 322 24.68 24.47 30.15
CA SER A 322 25.47 25.11 31.23
C SER A 322 24.82 26.49 31.43
N GLU A 323 24.49 26.82 32.68
CA GLU A 323 24.43 28.15 33.32
C GLU A 323 23.65 29.33 32.67
N GLY A 324 22.73 29.89 33.45
CA GLY A 324 22.11 31.20 33.18
C GLY A 324 20.95 31.51 34.11
N SER A 325 21.25 32.05 35.29
CA SER A 325 20.33 32.49 36.35
C SER A 325 19.66 33.83 36.02
N SER A 326 18.36 33.99 36.29
CA SER A 326 17.81 35.22 36.90
C SER A 326 16.36 35.05 37.39
N GLU A 327 16.11 35.59 38.57
CA GLU A 327 14.89 35.59 39.39
C GLU A 327 13.71 36.36 38.77
N GLY A 328 12.47 36.03 39.21
CA GLY A 328 11.28 36.83 38.94
C GLY A 328 9.96 36.11 39.21
N SER A 329 9.44 36.27 40.42
CA SER A 329 8.16 35.75 40.92
C SER A 329 6.92 36.41 40.28
N GLU A 330 5.80 35.67 40.18
CA GLU A 330 4.51 35.91 40.88
C GLU A 330 3.30 35.37 40.10
N ALA A 331 2.54 34.52 40.81
CA ALA A 331 1.09 34.27 40.74
C ALA A 331 0.41 34.22 39.35
N SER A 332 0.20 33.00 38.84
CA SER A 332 -0.88 32.72 37.90
C SER A 332 -1.63 31.46 38.31
N VAL A 333 -2.94 31.63 38.45
CA VAL A 333 -3.95 30.73 39.00
C VAL A 333 -3.98 29.38 38.29
N ASP A 334 -4.00 28.32 39.10
CA ASP A 334 -4.21 26.92 38.74
C ASP A 334 -5.51 26.69 37.94
N GLU A 335 -5.37 26.30 36.67
CA GLU A 335 -6.28 25.35 36.01
C GLU A 335 -5.42 24.35 35.23
N HIS A 336 -4.86 23.39 35.96
CA HIS A 336 -4.29 22.20 35.36
C HIS A 336 -5.41 21.38 34.70
N PRO A 337 -5.31 21.05 33.39
CA PRO A 337 -6.20 20.08 32.79
C PRO A 337 -5.90 18.75 33.47
N VAL A 338 -6.91 18.23 34.17
CA VAL A 338 -6.94 16.92 34.81
C VAL A 338 -6.19 15.94 33.93
N THR A 339 -5.00 15.53 34.40
CA THR A 339 -4.26 14.38 33.91
C THR A 339 -5.19 13.18 34.07
N ARG A 340 -6.00 12.92 33.05
CA ARG A 340 -6.76 11.70 32.88
C ARG A 340 -5.74 10.58 32.95
N THR A 341 -5.65 9.94 34.11
CA THR A 341 -5.15 8.58 34.25
C THR A 341 -5.89 7.76 33.21
N SER A 342 -5.23 7.52 32.08
CA SER A 342 -5.79 6.87 30.91
C SER A 342 -6.02 5.40 31.23
N THR A 343 -7.12 5.10 31.92
CA THR A 343 -7.67 3.75 31.95
C THR A 343 -7.86 3.36 30.49
N SER A 344 -7.09 2.36 30.05
CA SER A 344 -7.09 1.88 28.68
C SER A 344 -8.54 1.57 28.27
N PHE A 345 -9.08 2.39 27.37
CA PHE A 345 -10.46 2.26 26.96
C PHE A 345 -10.60 0.98 26.12
N ALA A 346 -11.21 -0.06 26.70
CA ALA A 346 -11.20 -1.41 26.14
C ALA A 346 -12.05 -1.57 24.88
N GLY A 347 -12.87 -0.58 24.50
CA GLY A 347 -13.75 -0.58 23.31
C GLY A 347 -14.85 -1.64 23.30
N LEU A 348 -15.93 -1.35 22.58
CA LEU A 348 -17.07 -2.24 22.40
C LEU A 348 -16.83 -3.17 21.22
N VAL A 349 -16.65 -4.46 21.49
CA VAL A 349 -16.50 -5.48 20.44
C VAL A 349 -17.89 -5.95 20.00
N CYS A 350 -18.10 -6.13 18.69
CA CYS A 350 -19.37 -6.70 18.21
C CYS A 350 -19.60 -8.09 18.82
N SER A 351 -20.71 -8.24 19.55
CA SER A 351 -21.07 -9.48 20.24
C SER A 351 -21.32 -10.66 19.30
N ARG A 352 -21.75 -10.40 18.06
CA ARG A 352 -22.07 -11.43 17.06
C ARG A 352 -20.82 -11.98 16.36
N CYS A 353 -20.07 -11.14 15.67
CA CYS A 353 -18.91 -11.58 14.87
C CYS A 353 -17.59 -11.56 15.63
N LYS A 354 -17.46 -10.72 16.66
CA LYS A 354 -16.22 -10.49 17.43
C LYS A 354 -15.02 -9.98 16.62
N LEU A 355 -15.23 -9.54 15.37
CA LEU A 355 -14.20 -9.11 14.41
C LEU A 355 -13.91 -7.60 14.44
N VAL A 356 -14.91 -6.78 14.76
CA VAL A 356 -14.81 -5.31 14.75
C VAL A 356 -15.04 -4.73 16.14
N LYS A 357 -14.50 -3.53 16.35
CA LYS A 357 -14.48 -2.84 17.63
C LYS A 357 -14.86 -1.38 17.44
N TYR A 358 -15.66 -0.85 18.35
CA TYR A 358 -16.18 0.51 18.32
C TYR A 358 -15.84 1.25 19.60
N CYS A 359 -15.68 2.57 19.53
CA CYS A 359 -15.49 3.34 20.74
C CYS A 359 -16.79 3.68 21.48
N SER A 360 -17.94 3.56 20.82
CA SER A 360 -19.27 3.79 21.39
C SER A 360 -20.34 2.98 20.66
N ALA A 361 -21.50 2.79 21.29
CA ALA A 361 -22.65 2.14 20.66
C ALA A 361 -23.21 2.97 19.49
N GLU A 362 -23.02 4.29 19.54
CA GLU A 362 -23.38 5.19 18.46
C GLU A 362 -22.57 4.92 17.19
N HIS A 363 -21.24 4.74 17.30
CA HIS A 363 -20.40 4.41 16.14
C HIS A 363 -20.74 3.04 15.57
N GLN A 364 -21.11 2.08 16.43
CA GLN A 364 -21.63 0.79 15.97
C GLN A 364 -22.92 0.97 15.15
N ARG A 365 -23.83 1.86 15.59
CA ARG A 365 -25.09 2.14 14.89
C ARG A 365 -24.85 2.80 13.53
N MET A 366 -23.91 3.76 13.45
CA MET A 366 -23.56 4.43 12.19
C MET A 366 -22.93 3.47 11.17
N ASP A 367 -22.08 2.54 11.64
CA ASP A 367 -21.42 1.54 10.80
C ASP A 367 -22.31 0.31 10.50
N TRP A 368 -23.48 0.19 11.15
CA TRP A 368 -24.25 -1.05 11.16
C TRP A 368 -24.73 -1.48 9.77
N ASP A 369 -25.11 -0.54 8.92
CA ASP A 369 -25.60 -0.84 7.57
C ASP A 369 -24.53 -1.47 6.69
N GLU A 370 -23.27 -1.06 6.85
CA GLU A 370 -22.14 -1.71 6.19
C GLU A 370 -21.80 -3.04 6.86
N HIS A 371 -21.55 -3.02 8.17
CA HIS A 371 -21.08 -4.17 8.92
C HIS A 371 -22.06 -5.36 8.86
N ARG A 372 -23.38 -5.13 8.89
CA ARG A 372 -24.37 -6.23 8.83
C ARG A 372 -24.25 -7.08 7.56
N ARG A 373 -23.67 -6.56 6.47
CA ARG A 373 -23.41 -7.31 5.22
C ARG A 373 -22.46 -8.48 5.46
N VAL A 374 -21.49 -8.34 6.37
CA VAL A 374 -20.48 -9.36 6.66
C VAL A 374 -20.63 -10.00 8.06
N CYS A 375 -21.40 -9.39 8.95
CA CYS A 375 -21.57 -9.84 10.33
C CYS A 375 -22.24 -11.22 10.44
N VAL A 376 -21.46 -12.24 10.77
CA VAL A 376 -21.89 -13.62 11.05
C VAL A 376 -21.30 -14.11 12.35
N LYS A 377 -21.98 -15.05 13.02
CA LYS A 377 -21.45 -15.68 14.23
C LYS A 377 -20.26 -16.57 13.80
N PRO A 378 -19.09 -16.50 14.45
CA PRO A 378 -18.00 -17.42 14.15
C PRO A 378 -18.50 -18.86 14.37
N ALA A 379 -18.06 -19.79 13.53
CA ALA A 379 -18.30 -21.21 13.79
C ALA A 379 -17.74 -21.51 15.18
N SER A 380 -18.56 -22.07 16.06
CA SER A 380 -18.08 -22.60 17.34
C SER A 380 -17.14 -23.74 17.03
N ASP A 381 -15.89 -23.64 17.51
CA ASP A 381 -14.93 -24.74 17.49
C ASP A 381 -15.49 -25.97 18.21
#